data_AF-A0A9Q9DLY2-F1
#
_entry.id   AF-A0A9Q9DLY2-F1
#
_cell.length_a   1.000
_cell.length_b   1.000
_cell.length_c   1.000
_cell.angle_alpha   90.00
_cell.angle_beta   90.00
_cell.angle_gamma   90.00
#
_symmetry.space_group_name_H-M   'P 1'
#
loop_
_entity.id
_entity.type
_entity.pdbx_description
1 polymer ?
#
loop_
_entity_poly.entity_id
_entity_poly.type
_entity_poly.pdbx_seq_one_letter_code
_entity_poly.pdbx_strand_id
1 'polypeptide(L)'
;MTSLCDKELSDTLVGLYDDYQRGFDIGEELKSCVDLALSLELELSIHRLSETDTALQKEILQTLRRRKSSHSTEDETSTVIHMNFEEHK
;
A
#
# COMPACT_ATOMS: atom_id res chain seq x y z
N MET A 1 -8.81 43.42 -2.88
CA MET A 1 -8.27 42.07 -2.61
C MET A 1 -6.96 41.95 -3.35
N THR A 2 -5.87 41.70 -2.65
CA THR A 2 -4.56 41.45 -3.27
C THR A 2 -4.63 40.13 -4.02
N SER A 3 -4.52 40.19 -5.35
CA SER A 3 -4.34 38.98 -6.17
C SER A 3 -2.91 38.51 -5.94
N LEU A 4 -2.71 37.55 -5.06
CA LEU A 4 -1.44 36.84 -4.94
C LEU A 4 -1.28 35.96 -6.19
N CYS A 5 -0.10 35.97 -6.79
CA CYS A 5 0.23 34.99 -7.81
C CYS A 5 0.41 33.61 -7.16
N ASP A 6 0.00 32.53 -7.84
CA ASP A 6 0.11 31.15 -7.32
C ASP A 6 1.53 30.81 -6.84
N LYS A 7 2.55 31.36 -7.52
CA LYS A 7 3.95 31.19 -7.12
C LYS A 7 4.26 31.86 -5.78
N GLU A 8 3.82 33.09 -5.59
CA GLU A 8 4.06 33.84 -4.34
C GLU A 8 3.34 33.18 -3.16
N LEU A 9 2.14 32.64 -3.42
CA LEU A 9 1.41 31.85 -2.43
C LEU A 9 2.15 30.56 -2.08
N SER A 10 2.65 29.83 -3.08
CA SER A 10 3.45 28.63 -2.87
C SER A 10 4.72 28.92 -2.08
N ASP A 11 5.46 29.98 -2.43
CA ASP A 11 6.68 30.38 -1.74
C ASP A 11 6.39 30.75 -0.27
N THR A 12 5.25 31.42 -0.03
CA THR A 12 4.79 31.75 1.33
C THR A 12 4.44 30.51 2.15
N LEU A 13 3.74 29.53 1.57
CA LEU A 13 3.38 28.29 2.25
C LEU A 13 4.61 27.43 2.58
N VAL A 14 5.60 27.39 1.70
CA VAL A 14 6.87 26.71 1.96
C VAL A 14 7.61 27.36 3.11
N GLY A 15 7.75 28.69 3.09
CA GLY A 15 8.39 29.43 4.19
C GLY A 15 7.68 29.23 5.53
N LEU A 16 6.34 29.23 5.51
CA LEU A 16 5.54 28.97 6.71
C LEU A 16 5.80 27.57 7.29
N TYR A 17 5.92 26.56 6.43
CA TYR A 17 6.21 25.20 6.86
C TYR A 17 7.63 25.09 7.47
N ASP A 18 8.62 25.75 6.85
CA ASP A 18 9.99 25.82 7.40
C ASP A 18 10.01 26.48 8.78
N ASP A 19 9.24 27.56 8.95
CA ASP A 19 9.15 28.28 10.22
C ASP A 19 8.47 27.43 11.31
N TYR A 20 7.38 26.75 10.95
CA TYR A 20 6.72 25.76 11.82
C TYR A 20 7.70 24.65 12.24
N GLN A 21 8.46 24.08 11.29
CA GLN A 21 9.42 23.00 11.58
C GLN A 21 10.57 23.46 12.50
N ARG A 22 10.99 24.71 12.39
CA ARG A 22 12.03 25.30 13.24
C ARG A 22 11.51 25.69 14.63
N GLY A 23 10.20 25.57 14.87
CA GLY A 23 9.57 25.95 16.14
C GLY A 23 9.48 27.46 16.34
N PHE A 24 9.47 28.24 15.25
CA PHE A 24 9.17 29.66 15.35
C PHE A 24 7.71 29.88 15.72
N ASP A 25 7.45 30.97 16.45
CA ASP A 25 6.09 31.38 16.78
C ASP A 25 5.42 31.98 15.55
N ILE A 26 4.56 31.19 14.91
CA ILE A 26 3.75 31.57 13.74
C ILE A 26 2.30 31.91 14.12
N GLY A 27 1.99 31.95 15.42
CA GLY A 27 0.63 32.11 15.94
C GLY A 27 -0.17 30.80 15.99
N GLU A 28 -1.01 30.66 17.01
CA GLU A 28 -1.74 29.42 17.31
C GLU A 28 -2.76 29.04 16.23
N GLU A 29 -3.45 30.02 15.62
CA GLU A 29 -4.39 29.74 14.54
C GLU A 29 -3.67 29.14 13.32
N LEU A 30 -2.54 29.72 12.93
CA LEU A 30 -1.79 29.28 11.77
C LEU A 30 -1.11 27.92 12.01
N LYS A 31 -0.58 27.73 13.22
CA LYS A 31 -0.10 26.44 13.70
C LYS A 31 -1.18 25.36 13.64
N SER A 32 -2.39 25.66 14.11
CA SER A 32 -3.53 24.74 14.04
C SER A 32 -3.90 24.37 12.61
N CYS A 33 -3.80 25.31 11.67
CA CYS A 33 -4.00 25.04 10.25
C CYS A 33 -2.93 24.10 9.67
N VAL A 34 -1.65 24.32 10.02
CA VAL A 34 -0.54 23.43 9.59
C VAL A 34 -0.71 22.04 10.20
N ASP A 35 -1.02 21.94 11.49
CA ASP A 35 -1.26 20.67 12.19
C ASP A 35 -2.41 19.87 11.54
N LEU A 36 -3.51 20.55 11.22
CA LEU A 36 -4.65 19.94 10.55
C LEU A 36 -4.28 19.45 9.13
N ALA A 37 -3.56 20.27 8.35
CA ALA A 37 -3.13 19.90 7.01
C ALA A 37 -2.23 18.65 7.03
N LEU A 38 -1.26 18.60 7.95
CA LEU A 38 -0.39 17.44 8.14
C LEU A 38 -1.17 16.19 8.58
N SER A 39 -2.15 16.35 9.48
CA SER A 39 -2.99 15.25 9.93
C SER A 39 -3.84 14.66 8.79
N LEU A 40 -4.39 15.51 7.93
CA LEU A 40 -5.16 15.08 6.76
C LEU A 40 -4.28 14.38 5.71
N GLU A 41 -3.07 14.89 5.45
CA GLU A 41 -2.12 14.25 4.53
C GLU A 41 -1.68 12.86 5.04
N LEU A 42 -1.49 12.73 6.36
CA LEU A 42 -1.18 11.45 6.99
C LEU A 42 -2.35 10.46 6.84
N GLU A 43 -3.58 10.89 7.10
CA GLU A 43 -4.77 10.05 6.93
C GLU A 43 -4.93 9.57 5.47
N LEU A 44 -4.74 10.46 4.49
CA LEU A 44 -4.74 10.11 3.07
C LEU A 44 -3.64 9.11 2.72
N SER A 45 -2.45 9.30 3.29
CA SER A 45 -1.32 8.38 3.10
C SER A 45 -1.63 6.99 3.66
N ILE A 46 -2.20 6.91 4.87
CA ILE A 46 -2.63 5.65 5.50
C ILE A 46 -3.71 4.96 4.66
N HIS A 47 -4.72 5.71 4.21
CA HIS A 47 -5.78 5.18 3.36
C HIS A 47 -5.22 4.54 2.08
N ARG A 48 -4.35 5.26 1.37
CA ARG A 48 -3.70 4.77 0.14
C ARG A 48 -2.82 3.53 0.41
N LEU A 49 -2.09 3.52 1.53
CA LEU A 49 -1.30 2.35 1.91
C LEU A 49 -2.19 1.13 2.20
N SER A 50 -3.30 1.34 2.90
CA SER A 50 -4.30 0.29 3.16
C SER A 50 -4.88 -0.29 1.87
N GLU A 51 -5.26 0.58 0.91
CA GLU A 51 -5.72 0.14 -0.42
C GLU A 51 -4.66 -0.71 -1.12
N THR A 52 -3.39 -0.27 -1.13
CA THR A 52 -2.32 -1.04 -1.76
C THR A 52 -2.05 -2.38 -1.07
N ASP A 53 -2.16 -2.45 0.26
CA ASP A 53 -2.00 -3.69 1.02
C ASP A 53 -3.12 -4.69 0.68
N THR A 54 -4.38 -4.23 0.64
CA THR A 54 -5.50 -5.10 0.25
C THR A 54 -5.37 -5.61 -1.19
N ALA A 55 -4.88 -4.78 -2.12
CA ALA A 55 -4.61 -5.18 -3.49
C ALA A 55 -3.49 -6.24 -3.56
N LEU A 56 -2.41 -6.04 -2.80
CA LEU A 56 -1.29 -6.99 -2.71
C LEU A 56 -1.73 -8.33 -2.12
N GLN A 57 -2.49 -8.33 -1.03
CA GLN A 57 -3.03 -9.54 -0.41
C GLN A 57 -3.89 -10.33 -1.39
N LYS A 58 -4.74 -9.65 -2.17
CA LYS A 58 -5.56 -10.28 -3.21
C LYS A 58 -4.70 -10.94 -4.29
N GLU A 59 -3.65 -10.26 -4.76
CA GLU A 59 -2.72 -10.81 -5.76
C GLU A 59 -1.97 -12.03 -5.22
N ILE A 60 -1.51 -12.00 -3.96
CA ILE A 60 -0.86 -13.14 -3.30
C ILE A 60 -1.82 -14.34 -3.24
N LEU A 61 -3.08 -14.14 -2.84
CA LEU A 61 -4.07 -15.21 -2.78
C LEU A 61 -4.38 -15.78 -4.17
N GLN A 62 -4.48 -14.93 -5.19
CA GLN A 62 -4.73 -15.36 -6.57
C GLN A 62 -3.54 -16.15 -7.13
N THR A 63 -2.31 -15.68 -6.93
CA THR A 63 -1.09 -16.37 -7.37
C THR A 63 -0.90 -17.71 -6.66
N LEU A 64 -1.14 -17.78 -5.35
CA LEU A 64 -1.13 -19.04 -4.59
C LEU A 64 -2.21 -20.01 -5.09
N ARG A 65 -3.43 -19.53 -5.33
CA ARG A 65 -4.52 -20.36 -5.89
C ARG A 65 -4.15 -20.90 -7.27
N ARG A 66 -3.60 -20.04 -8.14
CA ARG A 66 -3.14 -20.42 -9.49
C ARG A 66 -2.05 -21.49 -9.41
N ARG A 67 -1.07 -21.32 -8.52
CA ARG A 67 -0.01 -22.30 -8.29
C ARG A 67 -0.57 -23.64 -7.82
N LYS A 68 -1.52 -23.63 -6.88
CA LYS A 68 -2.19 -24.84 -6.39
C LYS A 68 -2.97 -25.55 -7.50
N SER A 69 -3.69 -24.82 -8.36
CA SER A 69 -4.37 -25.43 -9.50
C SER A 69 -3.40 -26.00 -10.55
N SER A 70 -2.26 -25.34 -10.78
CA SER A 70 -1.22 -25.83 -11.70
C SER A 70 -0.46 -27.05 -11.17
N HIS A 71 -0.45 -27.28 -9.84
CA HIS A 71 0.13 -28.48 -9.23
C HIS A 71 -0.89 -29.61 -9.05
N SER A 72 -2.17 -29.38 -9.34
CA SER A 72 -3.25 -30.34 -9.09
C SER A 72 -3.58 -31.22 -10.30
N THR A 73 -2.94 -31.03 -11.46
CA THR A 73 -3.17 -31.83 -12.68
C THR A 73 -2.08 -32.87 -12.94
N GLU A 74 -1.17 -33.12 -11.99
CA GLU A 74 -0.13 -34.16 -12.12
C GLU A 74 -0.15 -35.19 -10.98
N ASP A 75 -1.23 -35.28 -10.20
CA ASP A 75 -1.38 -36.37 -9.21
C ASP A 75 -2.74 -37.08 -9.28
N GLU A 76 -3.32 -37.16 -10.49
CA GLU A 76 -4.29 -38.21 -10.86
C GLU A 76 -3.59 -39.43 -11.48
N THR A 77 -2.27 -39.55 -11.31
CA THR A 77 -1.55 -40.78 -11.61
C THR A 77 -0.57 -41.10 -10.48
N SER A 78 -1.11 -41.25 -9.27
CA SER A 78 -0.72 -42.40 -8.45
C SER A 78 -0.98 -43.66 -9.28
N THR A 79 -0.08 -43.92 -10.22
CA THR A 79 0.05 -45.17 -10.94
C THR A 79 0.44 -46.14 -9.86
N VAL A 80 -0.55 -46.71 -9.19
CA VAL A 80 -0.40 -47.93 -8.41
C VAL A 80 0.07 -48.96 -9.44
N ILE A 81 1.39 -49.09 -9.57
CA ILE A 81 2.00 -50.18 -10.32
C ILE A 81 1.66 -51.42 -9.50
N HIS A 82 0.55 -52.06 -9.86
CA HIS A 82 0.20 -53.38 -9.36
C HIS A 82 1.25 -54.34 -9.93
N MET A 83 2.33 -54.56 -9.18
CA MET A 83 3.29 -55.62 -9.53
C MET A 83 2.62 -56.96 -9.27
N ASN A 84 2.03 -57.52 -10.32
CA ASN A 84 1.48 -58.86 -10.29
C ASN A 84 2.65 -59.85 -10.30
N PHE A 85 3.07 -60.31 -9.13
CA PHE A 85 3.94 -61.48 -8.99
C PHE A 85 3.08 -62.74 -9.09
N GLU A 86 2.53 -63.02 -10.27
CA GLU A 86 2.23 -64.40 -10.63
C GLU A 86 3.45 -64.98 -11.36
N GLU A 87 4.39 -65.49 -10.56
CA GLU A 87 5.32 -66.50 -11.07
C GLU A 87 4.58 -67.83 -11.16
N HIS A 88 4.30 -68.21 -12.40
CA HIS A 88 3.88 -69.54 -12.76
C HIS A 88 4.95 -70.58 -12.38
N LYS A 89 4.50 -71.55 -11.57
CA LYS A 89 4.95 -72.95 -11.46
C LYS A 89 6.03 -73.30 -10.43
#